data_AF-A0A3C2CJG8-F1
#
_entry.id   AF-A0A3C2CJG8-F1
#
_cell.length_a   1.000
_cell.length_b   1.000
_cell.length_c   1.000
_cell.angle_alpha   90.00
_cell.angle_beta   90.00
_cell.angle_gamma   90.00
#
_symmetry.space_group_name_H-M   'P 1'
#
loop_
_entity.id
_entity.type
_entity.pdbx_description
1 polymer ?
#
loop_
_entity_poly.entity_id
_entity_poly.type
_entity_poly.pdbx_seq_one_letter_code
_entity_poly.pdbx_strand_id
1 'polypeptide(L)' 'EIEKDRLIHGDARDLAQACLREGLVVNGVTPTALRLAPPLTISSEEIIEGAGILEKVLKTRKEDAL' A
#
# COMPACT_ATOMS: atom_id res chain seq x y z
N GLU A 1 11.93 15.41 -15.83
CA GLU A 1 10.98 14.29 -15.97
C GLU A 1 11.21 13.15 -14.96
N ILE A 2 11.65 13.40 -13.71
CA ILE A 2 12.08 12.29 -12.83
C ILE A 2 11.50 12.38 -11.37
N GLU A 3 10.65 13.39 -11.07
CA GLU A 3 10.23 13.72 -9.68
C GLU A 3 8.82 14.26 -9.43
N LYS A 4 8.12 14.87 -10.40
CA LYS A 4 7.15 15.93 -10.08
C LYS A 4 5.72 15.50 -9.72
N ASP A 5 5.39 14.24 -9.93
CA ASP A 5 4.04 13.67 -9.82
C ASP A 5 3.99 12.56 -8.76
N ARG A 6 5.06 12.42 -7.94
CA ARG A 6 5.32 11.30 -7.02
C ARG A 6 4.22 11.15 -5.99
N LEU A 7 3.14 10.53 -6.42
CA LEU A 7 1.90 10.30 -5.69
C LEU A 7 1.32 11.61 -5.17
N ILE A 8 0.29 12.15 -5.82
CA ILE A 8 -0.32 13.47 -5.55
C ILE A 8 -0.71 13.67 -4.06
N HIS A 9 -0.74 12.59 -3.25
CA HIS A 9 -1.06 12.58 -1.81
C HIS A 9 -0.09 11.73 -0.92
N GLY A 10 1.14 11.47 -1.36
CA GLY A 10 2.19 10.78 -0.57
C GLY A 10 2.69 9.46 -1.17
N ASP A 11 3.97 9.11 -0.95
CA ASP A 11 4.71 8.14 -1.76
C ASP A 11 4.53 6.65 -1.37
N ALA A 12 5.21 5.73 -2.06
CA ALA A 12 5.10 4.29 -1.76
C ALA A 12 5.52 3.95 -0.32
N ARG A 13 6.39 4.76 0.32
CA ARG A 13 6.75 4.61 1.74
C ARG A 13 5.61 5.07 2.63
N ASP A 14 4.98 6.19 2.31
CA ASP A 14 3.77 6.64 3.02
C ASP A 14 2.70 5.56 2.92
N LEU A 15 2.50 4.97 1.73
CA LEU A 15 1.56 3.87 1.51
C LEU A 15 1.86 2.65 2.38
N ALA A 16 3.13 2.24 2.42
CA ALA A 16 3.56 1.14 3.27
C ALA A 16 3.30 1.42 4.77
N GLN A 17 3.52 2.65 5.23
CA GLN A 17 3.23 3.03 6.62
C GLN A 17 1.73 3.01 6.95
N ALA A 18 0.88 3.44 6.02
CA ALA A 18 -0.57 3.38 6.21
C ALA A 18 -1.07 1.93 6.26
N CYS A 19 -0.54 1.06 5.39
CA CYS A 19 -0.82 -0.38 5.46
C CYS A 19 -0.40 -0.97 6.81
N LEU A 20 0.79 -0.58 7.31
CA LEU A 20 1.30 -1.06 8.59
C LEU A 20 0.39 -0.68 9.77
N ARG A 21 -0.19 0.54 9.76
CA ARG A 21 -1.16 0.98 10.79
C ARG A 21 -2.45 0.16 10.78
N GLU A 22 -2.83 -0.36 9.62
CA GLU A 22 -4.00 -1.22 9.43
C GLU A 22 -3.67 -2.72 9.58
N GLY A 23 -2.42 -3.07 9.93
CA GLY A 23 -2.00 -4.46 10.18
C GLY A 23 -1.37 -5.18 8.98
N LEU A 24 -1.17 -4.51 7.84
CA LEU A 24 -0.57 -5.10 6.64
C LEU A 24 0.90 -4.68 6.46
N VAL A 25 1.82 -5.64 6.54
CA VAL A 25 3.27 -5.40 6.34
C VAL A 25 3.64 -5.52 4.86
N VAL A 26 4.13 -4.42 4.28
CA VAL A 26 4.58 -4.31 2.87
C VAL A 26 5.82 -3.43 2.77
N ASN A 27 6.53 -3.48 1.64
CA ASN A 27 7.76 -2.70 1.46
C ASN A 27 7.67 -1.73 0.28
N GLY A 28 7.95 -0.45 0.50
CA GLY A 28 8.18 0.54 -0.57
C GLY A 28 9.60 0.39 -1.11
N VAL A 29 9.76 -0.19 -2.30
CA VAL A 29 11.08 -0.52 -2.88
C VAL A 29 11.70 0.67 -3.60
N THR A 30 10.86 1.46 -4.26
CA THR A 30 11.23 2.74 -4.89
C THR A 30 10.14 3.76 -4.52
N PRO A 31 10.32 5.06 -4.81
CA PRO A 31 9.29 6.05 -4.53
C PRO A 31 7.91 5.72 -5.12
N THR A 32 7.84 4.92 -6.19
CA THR A 32 6.60 4.59 -6.91
C THR A 32 6.26 3.09 -6.92
N ALA A 33 7.02 2.24 -6.23
CA ALA A 33 6.82 0.79 -6.25
C ALA A 33 6.66 0.20 -4.85
N LEU A 34 5.55 -0.52 -4.64
CA LEU A 34 5.28 -1.29 -3.44
C LEU A 34 5.43 -2.79 -3.74
N ARG A 35 6.15 -3.53 -2.88
CA ARG A 35 6.33 -4.98 -2.97
C ARG A 35 5.36 -5.70 -2.05
N LEU A 36 4.55 -6.56 -2.66
CA LEU A 36 3.73 -7.58 -1.99
C LEU A 36 4.49 -8.91 -2.10
N ALA A 37 4.95 -9.44 -0.97
CA ALA A 37 5.71 -10.69 -0.92
C ALA A 37 5.29 -11.53 0.30
N PRO A 38 4.05 -12.05 0.32
CA PRO A 38 3.57 -12.91 1.39
C PRO A 38 4.31 -14.27 1.39
N PRO A 39 4.22 -15.05 2.48
CA PRO A 39 4.66 -16.45 2.50
C PRO A 39 3.97 -17.28 1.42
N LEU A 40 4.66 -18.29 0.87
CA LEU A 40 4.09 -19.22 -0.12
C LEU A 40 2.98 -20.11 0.45
N THR A 41 2.86 -20.16 1.78
CA THR A 41 1.88 -20.94 2.53
C THR A 41 0.64 -20.14 2.92
N ILE A 42 0.55 -18.87 2.52
CA ILE A 42 -0.59 -18.00 2.82
C ILE A 42 -1.89 -18.59 2.23
N SER A 43 -2.99 -18.52 2.97
CA SER A 43 -4.29 -19.02 2.53
C SER A 43 -5.03 -18.01 1.64
N SER A 44 -6.07 -18.46 0.95
CA SER A 44 -6.94 -17.57 0.16
C SER A 44 -7.63 -16.52 1.03
N GLU A 45 -8.03 -16.89 2.24
CA GLU A 45 -8.69 -16.01 3.20
C GLU A 45 -7.74 -14.89 3.66
N GLU A 46 -6.49 -15.24 3.98
CA GLU A 46 -5.45 -14.28 4.36
C GLU A 46 -5.09 -13.33 3.19
N ILE A 47 -5.09 -13.83 1.95
CA ILE A 47 -4.93 -12.98 0.75
C ILE A 47 -6.08 -11.97 0.64
N ILE A 48 -7.32 -12.41 0.84
CA ILE A 48 -8.51 -11.54 0.77
C ILE A 48 -8.45 -10.48 1.87
N GLU A 49 -8.09 -10.87 3.09
CA GLU A 49 -7.90 -9.94 4.21
C GLU A 49 -6.85 -8.87 3.89
N GLY A 50 -5.66 -9.29 3.44
CA GLY A 50 -4.58 -8.38 3.09
C GLY A 50 -4.93 -7.46 1.92
N ALA A 51 -5.61 -7.98 0.90
CA ALA A 51 -6.10 -7.18 -0.23
C ALA A 51 -7.16 -6.17 0.21
N GLY A 52 -8.05 -6.54 1.14
CA GLY A 52 -9.05 -5.66 1.72
C GLY A 52 -8.44 -4.50 2.51
N ILE A 53 -7.39 -4.75 3.29
CA ILE A 53 -6.63 -3.70 3.98
C ILE A 53 -6.00 -2.74 2.96
N LEU A 54 -5.35 -3.27 1.91
CA LEU A 54 -4.74 -2.45 0.87
C LEU A 54 -5.79 -1.58 0.15
N GLU A 55 -6.95 -2.15 -0.20
CA GLU A 55 -8.05 -1.42 -0.82
C GLU A 55 -8.55 -0.28 0.08
N LYS A 56 -8.79 -0.56 1.37
CA LYS A 56 -9.21 0.44 2.37
C LYS A 56 -8.25 1.63 2.38
N VAL A 57 -6.95 1.36 2.51
CA VAL A 57 -5.91 2.39 2.57
C VAL A 57 -5.86 3.23 1.29
N LEU A 58 -6.01 2.61 0.12
CA LEU A 58 -6.04 3.31 -1.16
C LEU A 58 -7.28 4.20 -1.32
N LYS A 59 -8.45 3.75 -0.84
CA LYS A 59 -9.69 4.55 -0.85
C LYS A 59 -9.61 5.75 0.08
N THR A 60 -9.17 5.56 1.33
CA THR A 60 -9.02 6.66 2.29
C THR A 60 -8.09 7.75 1.77
N ARG A 61 -6.96 7.38 1.15
CA ARG A 61 -6.06 8.35 0.52
C ARG A 61 -6.68 9.14 -0.63
N LYS A 62 -7.59 8.50 -1.38
CA LYS A 62 -8.31 9.17 -2.47
C LYS A 62 -9.37 10.14 -1.93
N GLU A 63 -9.90 9.90 -0.74
CA GLU A 63 -10.85 10.80 -0.08
C GLU A 63 -10.13 12.02 0.53
N ASP A 64 -8.95 11.83 1.14
CA ASP A 64 -8.09 12.91 1.65
C ASP A 64 -7.53 13.84 0.54
N ALA A 65 -7.68 13.41 -0.71
CA ALA A 65 -7.19 14.05 -1.91
C ALA A 65 -8.18 15.00 -2.60
N LEU A 66 -9.47 14.88 -2.27
CA LEU A 66 -10.61 15.59 -2.87
C LEU A 66 -11.02 16.79 -2.00
#